data_AF-A0AB38YV30-F1
#
_entry.id   AF-A0AB38YV30-F1
#
_cell.length_a   1.000
_cell.length_b   1.000
_cell.length_c   1.000
_cell.angle_alpha   90.00
_cell.angle_beta   90.00
_cell.angle_gamma   90.00
#
_symmetry.space_group_name_H-M   'P 1'
#
loop_
_entity.id
_entity.type
_entity.pdbx_description
1 polymer ?
#
loop_
_entity_poly.entity_id
_entity_poly.type
_entity_poly.pdbx_seq_one_letter_code
_entity_poly.pdbx_strand_id
1 'polypeptide(L)'
;MSTNPSIGDTKAMIKSILNEQNIMANESSYIATTILNGMDSANTISTIMSKNEIIKDAIIMSIGSSTINNSDTLNVLNPTQKEELYIFIQKNPPTSRIDDFSSKNDI
;
A
#
# COMPACT_ATOMS: atom_id res chain seq x y z
N MET A 1 14.07 17.23 15.30
CA MET A 1 13.85 17.76 13.94
C MET A 1 13.30 16.63 13.10
N SER A 2 12.06 16.73 12.62
CA SER A 2 11.50 15.73 11.71
C SER A 2 11.97 16.11 10.30
N THR A 3 13.00 15.46 9.79
CA THR A 3 13.38 15.58 8.38
C THR A 3 12.31 14.86 7.58
N ASN A 4 11.32 15.60 7.12
CA ASN A 4 10.34 15.06 6.19
C ASN A 4 11.11 14.75 4.90
N PRO A 5 11.21 13.48 4.46
CA PRO A 5 11.95 13.15 3.25
C PRO A 5 11.36 13.90 2.06
N SER A 6 12.20 14.30 1.11
CA SER A 6 11.70 14.94 -0.10
C SER A 6 10.91 13.95 -0.93
N ILE A 7 10.03 14.44 -1.82
CA ILE A 7 9.33 13.59 -2.79
C ILE A 7 10.34 12.75 -3.61
N GLY A 8 11.52 13.32 -3.91
CA GLY A 8 12.60 12.62 -4.60
C GLY A 8 13.15 11.44 -3.79
N ASP A 9 13.38 11.64 -2.49
CA ASP A 9 13.86 10.59 -1.59
C ASP A 9 12.81 9.47 -1.44
N THR A 10 11.53 9.84 -1.31
CA THR A 10 10.44 8.88 -1.24
C THR A 10 10.37 8.01 -2.50
N LYS A 11 10.45 8.62 -3.69
CA LYS A 11 10.47 7.88 -4.96
C LYS A 11 11.68 6.95 -5.07
N ALA A 12 12.86 7.42 -4.67
CA ALA A 12 14.08 6.62 -4.69
C ALA A 12 13.98 5.41 -3.76
N MET A 13 13.44 5.61 -2.56
CA MET A 13 13.24 4.53 -1.58
C MET A 13 12.23 3.49 -2.07
N ILE A 14 11.08 3.91 -2.62
CA ILE A 14 10.09 2.99 -3.21
C ILE A 14 10.72 2.18 -4.33
N LYS A 15 11.47 2.83 -5.22
CA LYS A 15 12.16 2.15 -6.31
C LYS A 15 13.18 1.14 -5.79
N SER A 16 13.91 1.48 -4.73
CA SER A 16 14.87 0.57 -4.09
C SER A 16 14.17 -0.69 -3.58
N ILE A 17 13.12 -0.51 -2.76
CA ILE A 17 12.33 -1.61 -2.18
C ILE A 17 11.75 -2.49 -3.30
N LEU A 18 11.14 -1.88 -4.32
CA LEU A 18 10.49 -2.62 -5.41
C LEU A 18 11.47 -3.30 -6.38
N ASN A 19 12.78 -3.05 -6.27
CA ASN A 19 13.80 -3.79 -7.00
C ASN A 19 14.22 -5.08 -6.28
N GLU A 20 13.83 -5.25 -5.02
CA GLU A 20 14.10 -6.46 -4.25
C GLU A 20 13.21 -7.61 -4.72
N GLN A 21 13.69 -8.85 -4.56
CA GLN A 21 12.90 -10.04 -4.95
C GLN A 21 11.74 -10.31 -3.99
N ASN A 22 11.90 -9.88 -2.73
CA ASN A 22 10.92 -9.97 -1.66
C ASN A 22 10.90 -8.63 -0.91
N ILE A 23 9.82 -8.33 -0.21
CA ILE A 23 9.72 -7.14 0.64
C ILE A 23 9.38 -7.56 2.07
N MET A 24 9.88 -6.80 3.03
CA MET A 24 9.58 -6.96 4.45
C MET A 24 8.28 -6.22 4.84
N ALA A 25 7.71 -6.57 6.00
CA ALA A 25 6.45 -5.99 6.47
C ALA A 25 6.51 -4.46 6.70
N ASN A 26 7.66 -3.93 7.14
CA ASN A 26 7.86 -2.49 7.29
C ASN A 26 7.93 -1.79 5.93
N GLU A 27 8.47 -2.45 4.91
CA GLU A 27 8.59 -1.91 3.54
C GLU A 27 7.25 -1.91 2.82
N SER A 28 6.45 -2.98 2.97
CA SER A 28 5.07 -3.01 2.48
C SER A 28 4.22 -1.93 3.16
N SER A 29 4.41 -1.73 4.46
CA SER A 29 3.74 -0.66 5.23
C SER A 29 4.16 0.74 4.78
N TYR A 30 5.45 0.95 4.47
CA TYR A 30 5.97 2.21 3.95
C TYR A 30 5.36 2.54 2.58
N ILE A 31 5.30 1.56 1.68
CA ILE A 31 4.67 1.71 0.36
C ILE A 31 3.18 2.00 0.50
N ALA A 32 2.46 1.23 1.33
CA ALA A 32 1.04 1.43 1.59
C ALA A 32 0.74 2.85 2.11
N THR A 33 1.55 3.31 3.08
CA THR A 33 1.44 4.67 3.62
C THR A 33 1.69 5.72 2.55
N THR A 34 2.66 5.50 1.66
CA THR A 34 2.94 6.43 0.56
C THR A 34 1.76 6.53 -0.42
N ILE A 35 1.18 5.38 -0.79
CA ILE A 35 -0.01 5.32 -1.65
C ILE A 35 -1.17 6.06 -0.99
N LEU A 36 -1.45 5.77 0.29
CA LEU A 36 -2.57 6.35 1.05
C LEU A 36 -2.40 7.85 1.35
N ASN A 37 -1.16 8.34 1.41
CA ASN A 37 -0.88 9.78 1.52
C ASN A 37 -0.99 10.52 0.17
N GLY A 38 -1.32 9.83 -0.92
CA GLY A 38 -1.49 10.40 -2.26
C GLY A 38 -0.17 10.86 -2.91
N MET A 39 0.98 10.58 -2.29
CA MET A 39 2.27 10.97 -2.82
C MET A 39 2.71 9.98 -3.90
N ASP A 40 2.73 10.43 -5.16
CA ASP A 40 3.12 9.63 -6.32
C ASP A 40 2.39 8.28 -6.42
N SER A 41 1.14 8.22 -5.94
CA SER A 41 0.36 7.00 -5.80
C SER A 41 0.17 6.27 -7.14
N ALA A 42 -0.15 7.00 -8.21
CA ALA A 42 -0.38 6.44 -9.54
C ALA A 42 0.86 5.71 -10.09
N ASN A 43 2.02 6.37 -10.02
CA ASN A 43 3.30 5.80 -10.48
C ASN A 43 3.73 4.62 -9.61
N THR A 44 3.51 4.73 -8.29
CA THR A 44 3.80 3.66 -7.33
C THR A 44 2.95 2.43 -7.65
N ILE A 45 1.64 2.59 -7.80
CA ILE A 45 0.69 1.52 -8.18
C ILE A 45 1.09 0.90 -9.52
N SER A 46 1.38 1.72 -10.54
CA SER A 46 1.83 1.24 -11.85
C SER A 46 3.09 0.39 -11.77
N THR A 47 4.04 0.78 -10.92
CA THR A 47 5.28 0.01 -10.70
C THR A 47 4.97 -1.33 -10.02
N ILE A 48 4.09 -1.34 -9.01
CA ILE A 48 3.71 -2.55 -8.26
C ILE A 48 2.96 -3.54 -9.15
N MET A 49 2.16 -3.08 -10.11
CA MET A 49 1.43 -3.94 -11.05
C MET A 49 2.35 -4.90 -11.82
N SER A 50 3.60 -4.52 -12.06
CA SER A 50 4.60 -5.34 -12.75
C SER A 50 5.33 -6.35 -11.85
N LYS A 51 5.06 -6.35 -10.54
CA LYS A 51 5.73 -7.22 -9.56
C LYS A 51 5.05 -8.56 -9.43
N ASN A 52 5.70 -9.48 -8.71
CA ASN A 52 5.14 -10.79 -8.41
C ASN A 52 3.95 -10.67 -7.42
N GLU A 53 3.10 -11.70 -7.37
CA GLU A 53 1.89 -11.71 -6.53
C GLU A 53 2.21 -11.59 -5.03
N ILE A 54 3.33 -12.12 -4.56
CA ILE A 54 3.73 -12.05 -3.14
C ILE A 54 3.92 -10.59 -2.70
N ILE A 55 4.61 -9.79 -3.53
CA ILE A 55 4.82 -8.36 -3.28
C ILE A 55 3.49 -7.60 -3.30
N LYS A 56 2.63 -7.88 -4.29
CA LYS A 56 1.32 -7.23 -4.40
C LYS A 56 0.45 -7.52 -3.18
N ASP A 57 0.37 -8.79 -2.78
CA ASP A 57 -0.40 -9.24 -1.62
C ASP A 57 0.05 -8.54 -0.34
N ALA A 58 1.37 -8.50 -0.07
CA ALA A 58 1.91 -7.85 1.12
C ALA A 58 1.54 -6.35 1.18
N ILE A 59 1.60 -5.65 0.04
CA ILE A 59 1.22 -4.23 -0.04
C ILE A 59 -0.29 -4.05 0.14
N ILE A 60 -1.12 -4.89 -0.50
CA ILE A 60 -2.59 -4.83 -0.38
C ILE A 60 -3.04 -5.11 1.05
N MET A 61 -2.46 -6.12 1.72
CA MET A 61 -2.69 -6.39 3.13
C MET A 61 -2.33 -5.19 4.01
N SER A 62 -1.21 -4.52 3.71
CA SER A 62 -0.77 -3.33 4.46
C SER A 62 -1.70 -2.13 4.23
N ILE A 63 -2.21 -1.94 3.02
CA ILE A 63 -3.25 -0.94 2.70
C ILE A 63 -4.53 -1.25 3.48
N GLY A 64 -4.99 -2.49 3.44
CA GLY A 64 -6.17 -2.95 4.15
C GLY A 64 -6.07 -2.71 5.66
N SER A 65 -4.95 -3.12 6.26
CA SER A 65 -4.66 -2.89 7.68
C SER A 65 -4.66 -1.39 8.04
N SER A 66 -4.02 -0.56 7.22
CA SER A 66 -3.96 0.90 7.45
C SER A 66 -5.34 1.55 7.34
N THR A 67 -6.16 1.11 6.38
CA THR A 67 -7.53 1.62 6.18
C THR A 67 -8.47 1.19 7.30
N ILE A 68 -8.33 -0.03 7.82
CA ILE A 68 -9.11 -0.53 8.97
C ILE A 68 -8.76 0.27 10.23
N ASN A 69 -7.46 0.52 10.46
CA ASN A 69 -6.99 1.24 11.64
C ASN A 69 -7.32 2.74 11.58
N ASN A 70 -7.37 3.32 10.38
CA ASN A 70 -7.72 4.72 10.16
C ASN A 70 -8.35 4.91 8.77
N SER A 71 -9.67 4.87 8.71
CA SER A 71 -10.43 5.00 7.46
C SER A 71 -10.33 6.39 6.82
N ASP A 72 -10.01 7.42 7.61
CA ASP A 72 -9.85 8.79 7.10
C ASP A 72 -8.63 8.94 6.18
N THR A 73 -7.70 7.99 6.19
CA THR A 73 -6.57 7.97 5.25
C THR A 73 -7.02 7.97 3.79
N LEU A 74 -8.17 7.36 3.48
CA LEU A 74 -8.74 7.41 2.13
C LEU A 74 -9.19 8.83 1.75
N ASN A 75 -9.53 9.69 2.71
CA ASN A 75 -9.96 11.07 2.41
C ASN A 75 -8.82 11.97 1.92
N VAL A 76 -7.56 11.56 2.12
CA VAL A 76 -6.39 12.24 1.56
C VAL A 76 -6.32 12.09 0.04
N LEU A 77 -6.81 10.97 -0.49
CA LEU A 77 -6.77 10.66 -1.91
C LEU A 77 -7.83 11.44 -2.69
N ASN A 78 -7.44 12.00 -3.82
CA ASN A 78 -8.39 12.56 -4.78
C ASN A 78 -9.20 11.44 -5.48
N PRO A 79 -10.32 11.76 -6.17
CA PRO A 79 -11.16 10.75 -6.79
C PRO A 79 -10.44 9.81 -7.76
N THR A 80 -9.54 10.34 -8.59
CA THR A 80 -8.75 9.54 -9.54
C THR A 80 -7.81 8.58 -8.82
N GLN A 81 -7.14 9.02 -7.77
CA GLN A 81 -6.24 8.18 -6.96
C GLN A 81 -7.01 7.06 -6.23
N LYS A 82 -8.22 7.36 -5.75
CA LYS A 82 -9.11 6.35 -5.16
C LYS A 82 -9.50 5.29 -6.18
N GLU A 83 -9.89 5.72 -7.38
CA GLU A 83 -10.26 4.82 -8.47
C GLU A 83 -9.10 3.90 -8.86
N GLU A 84 -7.89 4.45 -9.04
CA GLU A 84 -6.69 3.67 -9.34
C GLU A 84 -6.37 2.65 -8.23
N LEU A 85 -6.48 3.05 -6.96
CA LEU A 85 -6.29 2.16 -5.82
C LEU A 85 -7.32 1.01 -5.81
N TYR A 86 -8.60 1.32 -6.06
CA TYR A 86 -9.63 0.29 -6.11
C TYR A 86 -9.43 -0.66 -7.29
N ILE A 87 -9.09 -0.15 -8.46
CA ILE A 87 -8.76 -0.98 -9.64
C ILE A 87 -7.56 -1.89 -9.34
N PHE A 88 -6.52 -1.35 -8.68
CA PHE A 88 -5.35 -2.13 -8.28
C PHE A 88 -5.74 -3.31 -7.37
N ILE A 89 -6.52 -3.06 -6.32
CA ILE A 89 -6.97 -4.10 -5.39
C ILE A 89 -7.89 -5.11 -6.09
N GLN A 90 -8.82 -4.65 -6.92
CA GLN A 90 -9.75 -5.54 -7.64
C GLN A 90 -9.03 -6.46 -8.64
N LYS A 91 -8.00 -5.97 -9.33
CA LYS A 91 -7.23 -6.75 -10.31
C LYS A 91 -6.23 -7.71 -9.66
N ASN A 92 -5.90 -7.51 -8.40
CA ASN A 92 -4.94 -8.33 -7.66
C ASN A 92 -5.56 -8.70 -6.30
N PRO A 93 -6.65 -9.50 -6.28
CA PRO A 93 -7.26 -9.89 -5.02
C PRO A 93 -6.22 -10.65 -4.17
N PRO A 94 -6.10 -10.35 -2.87
CA PRO A 94 -5.09 -10.98 -2.02
C PRO A 94 -5.27 -12.49 -2.04
N THR A 95 -4.19 -13.21 -2.38
CA THR A 95 -4.22 -14.68 -2.51
C THR A 95 -4.15 -15.39 -1.16
N SER A 96 -3.63 -14.70 -0.15
CA SER A 96 -3.71 -15.11 1.24
C SER A 96 -5.10 -14.80 1.81
N ARG A 97 -5.95 -15.83 1.91
CA ARG A 97 -7.09 -15.80 2.84
C ARG A 97 -6.53 -15.68 4.26
N ILE A 98 -6.58 -14.48 4.82
CA ILE A 98 -6.45 -14.32 6.26
C ILE A 98 -7.80 -14.75 6.85
N ASP A 99 -7.91 -16.02 7.22
CA ASP A 99 -9.05 -16.58 7.98
C ASP A 99 -9.15 -15.97 9.41
N ASP A 100 -8.30 -15.00 9.77
CA ASP A 100 -8.23 -14.34 11.09
C ASP A 100 -9.05 -13.04 11.23
N PHE A 101 -10.09 -12.83 10.42
CA PHE A 101 -11.09 -11.77 10.71
C PHE A 101 -12.16 -12.19 11.74
N SER A 102 -12.12 -13.43 12.22
CA SER A 102 -13.01 -13.94 13.27
C SER A 102 -12.33 -13.87 14.64
N SER A 103 -12.42 -12.74 15.34
CA SER A 103 -12.47 -12.64 16.83
C SER A 103 -12.00 -11.29 17.39
N LYS A 104 -12.50 -10.15 16.88
CA LYS A 104 -12.47 -8.88 17.66
C LYS A 104 -13.73 -8.06 17.47
N ASN A 105 -14.88 -8.69 17.68
CA ASN A 105 -16.11 -8.02 18.07
C ASN A 105 -17.08 -9.06 18.65
N ASP A 106 -16.81 -9.48 19.87
CA ASP A 106 -17.84 -9.91 20.82
C ASP A 106 -17.46 -9.25 22.15
N ILE A 107 -18.07 -8.08 22.42
CA ILE A 107 -18.16 -7.45 23.74
C ILE A 107 -19.56 -7.78 24.26
#